data_AF-A0A963B2N9-F1
#
_entry.id   AF-A0A963B2N9-F1
#
_cell.length_a   1.000
_cell.length_b   1.000
_cell.length_c   1.000
_cell.angle_alpha   90.00
_cell.angle_beta   90.00
_cell.angle_gamma   90.00
#
_symmetry.space_group_name_H-M   'P 1'
#
loop_
_entity.id
_entity.type
_entity.pdbx_description
1 polymer ?
#
loop_
_entity_poly.entity_id
_entity_poly.type
_entity_poly.pdbx_seq_one_letter_code
_entity_poly.pdbx_strand_id
1 'polypeptide(L)'
;GGSYLRPQRKFAIGLGCEIDHAHKLVYSTGLDLDDPDAVEHIGVSCRVCNRPDCSQRAFPPLSRRLQIDENRRSLFPYAFEGSEG
;
A
#
# COMPACT_ATOMS: atom_id res chain seq x y z
N GLY A 1 9.76 -24.59 22.53
CA GLY A 1 8.76 -25.43 23.23
C GLY A 1 7.46 -24.67 23.41
N GLY A 2 6.32 -25.34 23.23
CA GLY A 2 4.96 -24.80 23.44
C GLY A 2 4.02 -25.87 24.03
N SER A 3 2.90 -25.44 24.64
CA SER A 3 1.84 -26.28 25.23
C SER A 3 0.52 -26.04 24.48
N TYR A 4 -0.34 -27.06 24.36
CA TYR A 4 -1.59 -27.03 23.57
C TYR A 4 -2.53 -25.87 23.95
N LEU A 5 -2.57 -25.50 25.23
CA LEU A 5 -3.46 -24.44 25.73
C LEU A 5 -2.83 -23.04 25.72
N ARG A 6 -1.57 -22.91 25.28
CA ARG A 6 -0.89 -21.61 25.28
C ARG A 6 -1.24 -20.82 24.01
N PRO A 7 -1.60 -19.52 24.11
CA PRO A 7 -1.84 -18.69 22.93
C PRO A 7 -0.65 -18.69 21.97
N GLN A 8 -0.93 -18.94 20.69
CA GLN A 8 0.10 -18.93 19.66
C GLN A 8 0.56 -17.50 19.37
N ARG A 9 1.88 -17.30 19.30
CA ARG A 9 2.47 -16.06 18.78
C ARG A 9 2.79 -16.28 17.31
N LYS A 10 2.16 -15.52 16.42
CA LYS A 10 2.40 -15.55 14.98
C LYS A 10 3.13 -14.28 14.59
N PHE A 11 4.17 -14.41 13.77
CA PHE A 11 5.00 -13.30 13.30
C PHE A 11 5.23 -13.41 11.79
N ALA A 12 5.52 -12.29 11.16
CA ALA A 12 6.01 -12.20 9.79
C ALA A 12 7.29 -11.35 9.79
N ILE A 13 8.27 -11.73 8.99
CA ILE A 13 9.53 -11.00 8.81
C ILE A 13 9.62 -10.62 7.34
N GLY A 14 9.83 -9.32 7.08
CA GLY A 14 10.10 -8.79 5.76
C GLY A 14 11.54 -8.28 5.66
N LEU A 15 12.16 -8.45 4.51
CA LEU A 15 13.45 -7.88 4.16
C LEU A 15 13.27 -7.08 2.87
N GLY A 16 13.90 -5.90 2.80
CA GLY A 16 13.80 -5.01 1.64
C GLY A 16 15.14 -4.37 1.31
N CYS A 17 15.33 -4.04 0.03
CA CYS A 17 16.45 -3.29 -0.49
C CYS A 17 15.97 -2.32 -1.57
N GLU A 18 16.84 -1.41 -1.99
CA GLU A 18 16.59 -0.60 -3.19
C GLU A 18 16.49 -1.50 -4.43
N ILE A 19 15.69 -1.09 -5.42
CA ILE A 19 15.44 -1.87 -6.64
C ILE A 19 16.73 -2.12 -7.44
N ASP A 20 17.66 -1.16 -7.42
CA ASP A 20 18.99 -1.25 -8.04
C ASP A 20 19.81 -2.46 -7.54
N HIS A 21 19.49 -2.97 -6.35
CA HIS A 21 20.15 -4.13 -5.75
C HIS A 21 19.37 -5.44 -5.91
N ALA A 22 18.11 -5.38 -6.34
CA ALA A 22 17.21 -6.53 -6.37
C ALA A 22 17.73 -7.67 -7.27
N HIS A 23 18.43 -7.35 -8.38
CA HIS A 23 19.04 -8.32 -9.29
C HIS A 23 20.07 -9.25 -8.64
N LYS A 24 20.57 -8.89 -7.44
CA LYS A 24 21.52 -9.71 -6.66
C LYS A 24 20.80 -10.76 -5.80
N LEU A 25 19.48 -10.70 -5.69
CA LEU A 25 18.66 -11.58 -4.86
C LEU A 25 18.07 -12.70 -5.73
N VAL A 26 18.13 -13.95 -5.27
CA VAL A 26 17.50 -15.08 -5.98
C VAL A 26 15.99 -14.87 -6.19
N TYR A 27 15.35 -14.07 -5.34
CA TYR A 27 13.92 -13.76 -5.41
C TYR A 27 13.53 -12.86 -6.59
N SER A 28 14.49 -12.23 -7.28
CA SER A 28 14.20 -11.46 -8.49
C SER A 28 14.14 -12.32 -9.76
N THR A 29 14.37 -13.63 -9.66
CA THR A 29 14.43 -14.52 -10.83
C THR A 29 13.11 -14.49 -11.60
N GLY A 30 13.17 -14.11 -12.89
CA GLY A 30 12.00 -14.06 -13.76
C GLY A 30 11.13 -12.81 -13.63
N LEU A 31 11.54 -11.83 -12.81
CA LEU A 31 10.91 -10.52 -12.74
C LEU A 31 11.61 -9.56 -13.70
N ASP A 32 10.83 -8.78 -14.43
CA ASP A 32 11.34 -7.59 -15.11
C ASP A 32 11.43 -6.45 -14.08
N LEU A 33 12.66 -6.09 -13.69
CA LEU A 33 12.91 -5.07 -12.67
C LEU A 33 12.92 -3.66 -13.25
N ASP A 34 12.98 -3.54 -14.58
CA ASP A 34 13.09 -2.27 -15.29
C ASP A 34 11.72 -1.79 -15.83
N ASP A 35 10.67 -2.62 -15.71
CA ASP A 35 9.30 -2.26 -16.07
C ASP A 35 8.66 -1.38 -14.97
N PRO A 36 8.46 -0.06 -15.21
CA PRO A 36 7.86 0.83 -14.23
C PRO A 36 6.38 0.54 -14.00
N ASP A 37 5.67 -0.08 -14.96
CA ASP A 37 4.24 -0.37 -14.85
C ASP A 37 3.98 -1.58 -13.95
N ALA A 38 4.99 -2.44 -13.74
CA ALA A 38 4.93 -3.56 -12.81
C ALA A 38 5.08 -3.14 -11.33
N VAL A 39 5.41 -1.88 -11.05
CA VAL A 39 5.65 -1.37 -9.70
C VAL A 39 4.33 -1.14 -8.96
N GLU A 40 4.10 -1.90 -7.88
CA GLU A 40 2.97 -1.63 -7.00
C GLU A 40 3.22 -0.38 -6.14
N HIS A 41 2.32 0.59 -6.25
CA HIS A 41 2.47 1.89 -5.60
C HIS A 41 2.04 1.86 -4.12
N ILE A 42 2.76 1.21 -3.24
CA ILE A 42 2.37 1.19 -1.82
C ILE A 42 2.63 2.53 -1.10
N GLY A 43 1.91 2.77 0.01
CA GLY A 43 2.14 3.91 0.91
C GLY A 43 2.37 3.45 2.34
N VAL A 44 3.01 4.28 3.18
CA VAL A 44 3.36 3.93 4.57
C VAL A 44 2.11 3.74 5.45
N SER A 45 1.10 4.59 5.28
CA SER A 45 -0.18 4.50 5.97
C SER A 45 -1.23 5.34 5.24
N CYS A 46 -2.49 4.91 5.26
CA CYS A 46 -3.60 5.65 4.64
C CYS A 46 -3.67 7.12 5.12
N ARG A 47 -3.38 7.38 6.39
CA ARG A 47 -3.48 8.72 7.00
C ARG A 47 -2.45 9.74 6.48
N VAL A 48 -1.34 9.26 5.90
CA VAL A 48 -0.26 10.11 5.37
C VAL A 48 -0.03 9.91 3.87
N CYS A 49 -0.66 8.90 3.27
CA CYS A 49 -0.53 8.58 1.86
C CYS A 49 -1.27 9.59 0.99
N ASN A 50 -0.56 10.17 0.01
CA ASN A 50 -1.08 11.15 -0.93
C ASN A 50 -1.65 10.54 -2.22
N ARG A 51 -1.66 9.20 -2.39
CA ARG A 51 -2.19 8.56 -3.60
C ARG A 51 -3.67 8.89 -3.79
N PRO A 52 -4.07 9.52 -4.89
CA PRO A 52 -5.46 9.90 -5.10
C PRO A 52 -6.39 8.69 -5.27
N ASP A 53 -5.94 7.72 -6.06
CA ASP A 53 -6.79 6.69 -6.66
C ASP A 53 -6.54 5.32 -6.05
N CYS A 54 -6.60 5.25 -4.71
CA CYS A 54 -6.35 4.02 -3.96
C CYS A 54 -7.67 3.39 -3.51
N SER A 55 -8.12 2.34 -4.21
CA SER A 55 -9.35 1.60 -3.90
C SER A 55 -9.28 0.87 -2.56
N GLN A 56 -8.06 0.53 -2.10
CA GLN A 56 -7.81 -0.13 -0.82
C GLN A 56 -7.66 0.85 0.36
N ARG A 57 -7.89 2.15 0.15
CA ARG A 57 -7.72 3.17 1.20
C ARG A 57 -8.72 2.97 2.34
N ALA A 58 -8.20 2.65 3.53
CA ALA A 58 -9.01 2.41 4.72
C ALA A 58 -9.33 3.67 5.55
N PHE A 59 -8.53 4.74 5.43
CA PHE A 59 -8.73 6.00 6.16
C PHE A 59 -8.42 7.22 5.30
N PRO A 60 -9.06 8.37 5.57
CA PRO A 60 -8.76 9.61 4.87
C PRO A 60 -7.37 10.16 5.24
N PRO A 61 -6.67 10.87 4.33
CA PRO A 61 -5.43 11.57 4.66
C PRO A 61 -5.65 12.70 5.67
N LEU A 62 -4.71 12.90 6.58
CA LEU A 62 -4.76 13.97 7.59
C LEU A 62 -4.37 15.34 7.02
N SER A 63 -3.53 15.35 5.99
CA SER A 63 -2.97 16.57 5.38
C SER A 63 -3.81 17.13 4.24
N ARG A 64 -4.97 16.53 3.93
CA ARG A 64 -5.81 16.90 2.78
C ARG A 64 -7.25 17.16 3.22
N ARG A 65 -7.88 18.14 2.59
CA ARG A 65 -9.29 18.43 2.81
C ARG A 65 -10.15 17.39 2.08
N LEU A 66 -11.07 16.77 2.81
CA LEU A 66 -12.07 15.88 2.22
C LEU A 66 -13.03 16.65 1.31
N GLN A 67 -13.36 16.03 0.19
CA GLN A 67 -14.38 16.46 -0.75
C GLN A 67 -15.59 15.56 -0.59
N ILE A 68 -16.73 16.16 -0.24
CA ILE A 68 -18.01 15.46 -0.09
C ILE A 68 -18.95 16.05 -1.14
N ASP A 69 -19.44 15.20 -2.02
CA ASP A 69 -20.42 15.54 -3.05
C ASP A 69 -21.52 14.48 -3.01
N GLU A 70 -22.73 14.90 -2.62
CA GLU A 70 -23.90 14.03 -2.45
C GLU A 70 -24.38 13.42 -3.79
N ASN A 71 -24.01 14.02 -4.92
CA ASN A 71 -24.41 13.59 -6.26
C ASN A 71 -23.34 12.75 -6.95
N ARG A 72 -22.18 12.51 -6.30
CA ARG A 72 -21.07 11.76 -6.87
C ARG A 72 -20.86 10.44 -6.14
N ARG A 73 -20.66 9.38 -6.91
CA ARG A 73 -20.29 8.06 -6.42
C ARG A 73 -18.96 7.66 -7.03
N SER A 74 -17.95 7.46 -6.20
CA SER A 74 -16.60 7.05 -6.62
C SER A 74 -16.34 5.57 -6.31
N LEU A 75 -15.43 4.96 -7.08
CA LEU A 75 -14.83 3.66 -6.76
C LEU A 75 -13.80 3.77 -5.62
N PHE A 76 -13.36 4.99 -5.30
CA PHE A 76 -12.43 5.27 -4.21
C PHE A 76 -13.17 5.70 -2.94
N PRO A 77 -12.83 5.12 -1.77
CA PRO A 77 -13.60 5.38 -0.54
C PRO A 77 -13.58 6.83 -0.04
N TYR A 78 -12.53 7.61 -0.36
CA TYR A 78 -12.38 8.99 0.10
C TYR A 78 -11.92 9.88 -1.04
N ALA A 79 -12.75 10.86 -1.40
CA ALA A 79 -12.34 11.97 -2.24
C ALA A 79 -11.75 13.10 -1.36
N PHE A 80 -10.64 13.66 -1.79
CA PHE A 80 -9.93 14.77 -1.15
C PHE A 80 -9.20 15.62 -2.18
N GLU A 81 -8.72 16.78 -1.76
CA GLU A 81 -7.95 17.67 -2.63
C GLU A 81 -6.78 16.94 -3.31
N GLY A 82 -6.84 16.82 -4.64
CA GLY A 82 -5.85 16.11 -5.46
C GLY A 82 -6.24 14.68 -5.84
N SER A 83 -7.38 14.14 -5.35
CA SER A 83 -7.97 12.89 -5.86
C SER A 83 -9.08 13.17 -6.86
N GLU A 84 -8.80 12.98 -8.15
CA GLU A 84 -9.79 13.10 -9.21
C GLU A 84 -10.40 11.74 -9.51
N GLY A 85 -11.72 11.68 -9.63
CA GLY A 85 -12.47 10.45 -9.90
C GLY A 85 -13.79 10.73 -10.58
#